data_AF-A0A258EJM8-F1
#
_entry.id   AF-A0A258EJM8-F1
#
_cell.length_a   1.000
_cell.length_b   1.000
_cell.length_c   1.000
_cell.angle_alpha   90.00
_cell.angle_beta   90.00
_cell.angle_gamma   90.00
#
_symmetry.space_group_name_H-M   'P 1'
#
loop_
_entity.id
_entity.type
_entity.pdbx_description
1 polymer ?
#
loop_
_entity_poly.entity_id
_entity_poly.type
_entity_poly.pdbx_seq_one_letter_code
_entity_poly.pdbx_strand_id
1 'polypeptide(L)'
;MFHALSGLFDAPTLAALREAVAGLDFEDGARTAGALAARVKRNAQAKPSPARDAVLKKAEAALMAHPGFVSAAVPKAFVRLIVSRYEARTAASICPRARRSSTRPTRCTGSSR
;
A
#
# COMPACT_ATOMS: atom_id res chain seq x y z
N MET A 1 -3.00 -15.58 8.43
CA MET A 1 -3.32 -16.32 7.19
C MET A 1 -3.50 -15.27 6.10
N PHE A 2 -2.87 -15.44 4.93
CA PHE A 2 -2.99 -14.52 3.79
C PHE A 2 -3.58 -15.24 2.60
N HIS A 3 -4.43 -14.57 1.83
CA HIS A 3 -5.01 -15.11 0.60
C HIS A 3 -4.47 -14.33 -0.59
N ALA A 4 -3.78 -15.02 -1.51
CA ALA A 4 -3.24 -14.43 -2.72
C ALA A 4 -4.23 -14.59 -3.86
N LEU A 5 -4.66 -13.47 -4.44
CA LEU A 5 -5.52 -13.43 -5.62
C LEU A 5 -4.64 -13.23 -6.86
N SER A 6 -4.70 -14.16 -7.80
CA SER A 6 -3.99 -14.09 -9.08
C SER A 6 -4.91 -13.60 -10.20
N GLY A 7 -4.37 -12.84 -11.15
CA GLY A 7 -5.11 -12.48 -12.36
C GLY A 7 -6.20 -11.42 -12.16
N LEU A 8 -6.07 -10.56 -11.15
CA LEU A 8 -7.04 -9.47 -10.92
C LEU A 8 -7.14 -8.49 -12.10
N PHE A 9 -6.04 -8.28 -12.82
CA PHE A 9 -5.99 -7.49 -14.05
C PHE A 9 -5.25 -8.27 -15.14
N ASP A 10 -5.72 -8.12 -16.38
CA ASP A 10 -4.97 -8.50 -17.58
C ASP A 10 -3.77 -7.57 -17.78
N ALA A 11 -2.77 -8.04 -18.54
CA ALA A 11 -1.55 -7.29 -18.79
C ALA A 11 -1.78 -5.89 -19.40
N PRO A 12 -2.62 -5.69 -20.44
CA PRO A 12 -2.85 -4.36 -20.99
C PRO A 12 -3.60 -3.44 -20.01
N THR A 13 -4.60 -3.93 -19.28
CA THR A 13 -5.28 -3.14 -18.25
C THR A 13 -4.31 -2.70 -17.15
N LEU A 14 -3.42 -3.60 -16.73
CA LEU A 14 -2.41 -3.29 -15.73
C LEU A 14 -1.42 -2.21 -16.23
N ALA A 15 -1.00 -2.28 -17.50
CA ALA A 15 -0.14 -1.26 -18.10
C ALA A 15 -0.84 0.10 -18.14
N ALA A 16 -2.08 0.16 -18.60
CA ALA A 16 -2.86 1.40 -18.63
C ALA A 16 -3.07 2.00 -17.23
N LEU A 17 -3.32 1.16 -16.22
CA LEU A 17 -3.43 1.62 -14.83
C LEU A 17 -2.11 2.16 -14.30
N ARG A 18 -0.98 1.54 -14.66
CA ARG A 18 0.36 2.02 -14.26
C ARG A 18 0.67 3.39 -14.85
N GLU A 19 0.37 3.61 -16.13
CA GLU A 19 0.53 4.91 -16.79
C GLU A 19 -0.36 5.98 -16.13
N ALA A 20 -1.64 5.65 -15.89
CA ALA A 20 -2.57 6.55 -15.23
C ALA A 20 -2.08 6.93 -13.81
N VAL A 21 -1.51 5.98 -13.07
CA VAL A 21 -0.94 6.22 -11.73
C VAL A 21 0.37 7.02 -11.81
N ALA A 22 1.19 6.82 -12.83
CA ALA A 22 2.45 7.54 -13.02
C ALA A 22 2.20 9.04 -13.24
N GLY A 23 1.08 9.41 -13.89
CA GLY A 23 0.67 10.79 -14.10
C GLY A 23 -0.02 11.47 -12.91
N LEU A 24 -0.20 10.79 -11.76
CA LEU A 24 -0.82 11.39 -10.58
C LEU A 24 0.17 12.25 -9.78
N ASP A 25 -0.35 13.32 -9.17
CA ASP A 25 0.39 14.09 -8.18
C ASP A 25 0.44 13.35 -6.84
N PHE A 26 1.65 13.12 -6.35
CA PHE A 26 1.88 12.52 -5.04
C PHE A 26 2.36 13.56 -4.02
N GLU A 27 1.79 13.52 -2.82
CA GLU A 27 2.22 14.30 -1.67
C GLU A 27 2.90 13.40 -0.64
N ASP A 28 3.87 13.93 0.09
CA ASP A 28 4.50 13.18 1.18
C ASP A 28 3.46 12.83 2.27
N GLY A 29 3.26 11.54 2.48
CA GLY A 29 2.34 10.97 3.46
C GLY A 29 2.72 11.30 4.91
N ALA A 30 3.88 11.93 5.14
CA ALA A 30 4.29 12.49 6.42
C ALA A 30 3.33 13.59 6.93
N ARG A 31 2.66 14.34 6.05
CA ARG A 31 1.69 15.39 6.43
C ARG A 31 0.37 14.84 6.99
N THR A 32 0.02 13.59 6.66
CA THR A 32 -1.27 12.97 7.02
C THR A 32 -1.18 12.02 8.22
N ALA A 33 -0.03 11.95 8.89
CA ALA A 33 0.22 11.04 10.00
C ALA A 33 0.46 11.81 11.31
N GLY A 34 -0.14 11.36 12.41
CA GLY A 34 0.12 11.93 13.74
C GLY A 34 1.62 11.92 14.09
N ALA A 35 2.05 12.82 14.98
CA ALA A 35 3.46 13.19 15.22
C ALA A 35 4.46 12.01 15.39
N LEU A 36 4.01 10.85 15.91
CA LEU A 36 4.85 9.64 16.02
C LEU A 36 5.07 8.89 14.70
N ALA A 37 4.10 8.90 13.78
CA ALA A 37 4.11 8.13 12.54
C ALA A 37 4.78 8.88 11.37
N ALA A 38 4.86 10.21 11.44
CA ALA A 38 5.57 11.04 10.46
C ALA A 38 7.07 10.70 10.36
N ARG A 39 7.70 10.23 11.46
CA ARG A 39 9.14 9.91 11.50
C ARG A 39 9.51 8.64 10.72
N VAL A 40 8.54 7.76 10.44
CA VAL A 40 8.76 6.45 9.81
C VAL A 40 7.98 6.24 8.52
N LYS A 41 6.91 7.01 8.30
CA LYS A 41 6.08 6.93 7.10
C LYS A 41 6.73 7.74 5.97
N ARG A 42 7.63 7.09 5.24
CA ARG A 42 8.21 7.62 4.00
C ARG A 42 7.51 6.99 2.80
N ASN A 43 6.25 7.35 2.58
CA ASN A 43 5.51 6.96 1.38
C ASN A 43 4.82 8.19 0.80
N ALA A 44 4.81 8.28 -0.53
CA ALA A 44 4.09 9.35 -1.20
C ALA A 44 2.66 8.86 -1.47
N GLN A 45 1.66 9.64 -1.10
CA GLN A 45 0.25 9.30 -1.30
C GLN A 45 -0.33 10.19 -2.40
N ALA A 46 -1.11 9.61 -3.30
CA ALA A 46 -1.73 10.38 -4.37
C ALA A 46 -2.71 11.41 -3.79
N LYS A 47 -2.61 12.66 -4.23
CA LYS A 47 -3.55 13.72 -3.85
C LYS A 47 -4.97 13.38 -4.35
N PRO A 48 -6.02 13.80 -3.64
CA PRO A 48 -7.38 13.72 -4.15
C PRO A 48 -7.47 14.40 -5.52
N SER A 49 -7.83 13.63 -6.55
CA SER A 49 -8.01 14.12 -7.91
C SER A 49 -9.01 13.21 -8.64
N PRO A 50 -9.75 13.73 -9.64
CA PRO A 50 -10.67 12.90 -10.42
C PRO A 50 -9.98 11.69 -11.09
N ALA A 51 -8.73 11.88 -11.53
CA ALA A 51 -7.92 10.81 -12.12
C ALA A 51 -7.59 9.71 -11.10
N ARG A 52 -7.20 10.08 -9.87
CA ARG A 52 -6.99 9.12 -8.78
C ARG A 52 -8.28 8.34 -8.49
N ASP A 53 -9.41 9.03 -8.40
CA ASP A 53 -10.68 8.40 -8.05
C ASP A 53 -11.14 7.43 -9.15
N ALA A 54 -10.89 7.74 -10.43
CA ALA A 54 -11.15 6.84 -11.55
C ALA A 54 -10.31 5.54 -11.45
N VAL A 55 -9.02 5.67 -11.13
CA VAL A 55 -8.13 4.51 -10.90
C VAL A 55 -8.65 3.65 -9.75
N LEU A 56 -9.05 4.27 -8.63
CA LEU A 56 -9.56 3.56 -7.46
C LEU A 56 -10.88 2.84 -7.75
N LYS A 57 -11.81 3.50 -8.45
CA LYS A 57 -13.07 2.88 -8.87
C LYS A 57 -12.84 1.67 -9.79
N LYS A 58 -11.88 1.75 -10.69
CA LYS A 58 -11.53 0.61 -11.56
C LYS A 58 -10.98 -0.57 -10.75
N ALA A 59 -10.16 -0.30 -9.74
CA ALA A 59 -9.67 -1.34 -8.83
C ALA A 59 -10.77 -1.93 -7.95
N GLU A 60 -11.68 -1.10 -7.45
CA GLU A 60 -12.84 -1.54 -6.69
C GLU A 60 -13.74 -2.47 -7.51
N ALA A 61 -14.07 -2.08 -8.74
CA ALA A 61 -14.86 -2.89 -9.66
C ALA A 61 -14.19 -4.24 -9.96
N ALA A 62 -12.88 -4.25 -10.19
CA ALA A 62 -12.13 -5.48 -10.44
C ALA A 62 -12.14 -6.42 -9.22
N LEU A 63 -11.98 -5.88 -8.00
CA LEU A 63 -12.06 -6.67 -6.77
C LEU A 63 -13.46 -7.26 -6.55
N MET A 64 -14.51 -6.46 -6.73
CA MET A 64 -15.89 -6.92 -6.59
C MET A 64 -16.29 -7.94 -7.65
N ALA A 65 -15.71 -7.87 -8.86
CA ALA A 65 -15.93 -8.86 -9.92
C ALA A 65 -15.16 -10.17 -9.69
N HIS A 66 -14.14 -10.18 -8.83
CA HIS A 66 -13.30 -11.36 -8.64
C HIS A 66 -13.96 -12.36 -7.67
N PRO A 67 -14.34 -13.58 -8.12
CA PRO A 67 -15.09 -14.53 -7.29
C PRO A 67 -14.31 -14.93 -6.03
N GLY A 68 -12.99 -15.14 -6.14
CA GLY A 68 -12.13 -15.45 -4.99
C GLY A 68 -12.06 -14.34 -3.94
N PHE A 69 -12.27 -13.07 -4.33
CA PHE A 69 -12.28 -11.97 -3.36
C PHE A 69 -13.63 -11.93 -2.63
N VAL A 70 -14.73 -12.05 -3.36
CA VAL A 70 -16.09 -12.01 -2.79
C VAL A 70 -16.29 -13.17 -1.82
N SER A 71 -15.87 -14.39 -2.17
CA SER A 71 -16.00 -15.56 -1.30
C SER A 71 -15.10 -15.50 -0.06
N ALA A 72 -13.91 -14.90 -0.16
CA ALA A 72 -12.97 -14.84 0.96
C ALA A 72 -13.21 -13.66 1.91
N ALA A 73 -13.59 -12.49 1.37
CA ALA A 73 -13.68 -11.25 2.12
C ALA A 73 -15.12 -10.84 2.50
N VAL A 74 -16.14 -11.37 1.81
CA VAL A 74 -17.58 -11.05 1.98
C VAL A 74 -17.81 -9.54 2.22
N PRO A 75 -17.40 -8.68 1.26
CA PRO A 75 -17.31 -7.25 1.49
C PRO A 75 -18.70 -6.59 1.55
N LYS A 76 -18.94 -5.77 2.59
CA LYS A 76 -20.13 -4.88 2.68
C LYS A 76 -19.90 -3.50 2.04
N ALA A 77 -18.71 -2.93 2.22
CA ALA A 77 -18.27 -1.67 1.63
C ALA A 77 -16.75 -1.52 1.79
N PHE A 78 -16.11 -0.74 0.90
CA PHE A 78 -14.71 -0.34 1.08
C PHE A 78 -14.63 0.91 1.96
N VAL A 79 -13.80 0.87 3.01
CA VAL A 79 -13.67 1.98 3.96
C VAL A 79 -13.05 3.21 3.28
N ARG A 80 -11.82 3.07 2.76
CA ARG A 80 -11.10 4.08 1.96
C ARG A 80 -10.00 3.41 1.15
N LEU A 81 -10.02 3.55 -0.16
CA LEU A 81 -8.91 3.11 -1.01
C LEU A 81 -7.89 4.25 -1.19
N ILE A 82 -6.60 3.91 -1.12
CA ILE A 82 -5.50 4.85 -1.24
C ILE A 82 -4.47 4.33 -2.24
N VAL A 83 -3.88 5.24 -3.01
CA VAL A 83 -2.73 4.95 -3.89
C VAL A 83 -1.48 5.47 -3.18
N SER A 84 -0.54 4.58 -2.93
CA SER A 84 0.73 4.91 -2.27
C SER A 84 1.90 4.44 -3.12
N ARG A 85 2.93 5.28 -3.23
CA ARG A 85 4.18 5.00 -3.93
C ARG A 85 5.32 4.87 -2.94
N TYR A 86 6.18 3.89 -3.16
CA TYR A 86 7.39 3.65 -2.40
C TYR A 86 8.59 3.72 -3.34
N GLU A 87 9.66 4.41 -2.94
CA GLU A 87 10.92 4.40 -3.67
C GLU A 87 11.86 3.32 -3.12
N ALA A 88 12.78 2.84 -3.97
CA ALA A 88 13.62 1.67 -3.69
C ALA A 88 14.49 1.79 -2.41
N ARG A 89 14.78 3.01 -1.95
CA ARG A 89 15.51 3.26 -0.67
C ARG A 89 14.61 3.17 0.57
N THR A 90 13.33 2.90 0.38
CA THR A 90 12.29 3.15 1.35
C THR A 90 11.42 1.93 1.58
N ALA A 91 12.06 0.78 1.79
CA ALA A 91 11.39 -0.31 2.47
C ALA A 91 11.05 0.16 3.88
N ALA A 92 9.77 0.41 4.15
CA ALA A 92 9.27 0.53 5.50
C ALA A 92 9.55 -0.81 6.21
N SER A 93 10.72 -0.93 6.83
CA SER A 93 11.01 -2.00 7.76
C SER A 93 10.12 -1.76 8.98
N ILE A 94 8.87 -2.18 8.90
CA ILE A 94 8.11 -2.52 10.08
C ILE A 94 8.84 -3.75 10.62
N CYS A 95 9.80 -3.51 11.51
CA CYS A 95 10.45 -4.57 12.25
C CYS A 95 9.34 -5.27 13.04
N PRO A 96 8.98 -6.54 12.74
CA PRO A 96 7.96 -7.23 13.49
C PRO A 96 8.47 -7.32 14.93
N ARG A 97 7.72 -6.72 15.85
CA ARG A 97 8.02 -6.65 17.29
C ARG A 97 8.48 -8.04 17.74
N ALA A 98 9.78 -8.20 17.93
CA ALA A 98 10.37 -9.44 18.40
C ALA A 98 9.62 -9.87 19.66
N ARG A 99 9.12 -11.11 19.65
CA ARG A 99 8.58 -11.74 20.87
C ARG A 99 9.63 -11.53 21.96
N ARG A 100 9.21 -10.96 23.09
CA ARG A 100 10.02 -10.92 24.31
C ARG A 100 10.22 -12.36 24.80
N SER A 101 11.19 -13.07 24.24
CA SER A 101 11.83 -14.18 24.92
C SER A 101 13.01 -13.58 25.67
N SER A 102 12.95 -13.70 27.00
CA SER A 102 13.92 -13.22 27.96
C SER A 102 15.27 -13.91 27.76
N THR A 103 16.14 -13.40 26.88
CA THR A 103 17.60 -13.55 26.98
C THR A 103 18.31 -12.69 25.92
N ARG A 104 19.07 -11.70 26.41
CA ARG A 104 20.07 -10.86 25.71
C ARG A 104 19.60 -9.83 24.65
N PRO A 105 20.00 -8.55 24.78
CA PRO A 105 19.77 -7.55 23.73
C PRO A 105 20.90 -7.60 22.70
N THR A 106 20.65 -8.20 21.54
CA THR A 106 21.51 -7.98 20.37
C THR A 106 21.17 -6.61 19.80
N ARG A 107 22.09 -5.65 19.96
CA ARG A 107 22.02 -4.32 19.33
C ARG A 107 22.01 -4.50 17.81
N CYS A 108 20.94 -4.04 17.16
CA CYS A 108 20.97 -3.75 15.72
C CYS A 108 21.77 -2.47 15.50
N THR A 109 23.08 -2.57 15.28
CA THR A 109 23.87 -1.47 14.73
C THR A 109 23.78 -1.51 13.21
N GLY A 110 22.88 -0.70 12.64
CA GLY A 110 22.92 -0.37 11.21
C GLY A 110 24.09 0.58 10.96
N SER A 111 25.17 0.06 10.38
CA SER A 111 26.27 0.87 9.86
C SER A 111 26.04 1.10 8.37
N SER A 112 25.70 2.33 8.03
CA SER A 112 25.77 2.87 6.67
C SER A 112 27.22 2.94 6.19
N ARG A 113 27.52 2.39 5.01
CA ARG A 113 28.48 2.94 4.06
C ARG A 113 27.89 2.80 2.66
#